data_AF-A0A484APP0-F1
#
_entry.id   AF-A0A484APP0-F1
#
_cell.length_a   1.000
_cell.length_b   1.000
_cell.length_c   1.000
_cell.angle_alpha   90.00
_cell.angle_beta   90.00
_cell.angle_gamma   90.00
#
_symmetry.space_group_name_H-M   'P 1'
#
loop_
_entity.id
_entity.type
_entity.pdbx_description
1 polymer ?
#
loop_
_entity_poly.entity_id
_entity_poly.type
_entity_poly.pdbx_seq_one_letter_code
_entity_poly.pdbx_strand_id
1 'polypeptide(L)'
;GSQEDLGGAKDCPQCQSLLLPVPLSRSCEDVAIEDHWCTCWAYDSVYKNSKVVRQLAKRVVRYLNDYVGSFRNGSLAHLCQPLSLQSMSAAYKAHPNDNDPSHIEIYWLIFYTAPNKALYEATVRHNKQLPEAENMLVTGSVSRLNMYNGEADCMNDFSIKKYCYCKRKGG
;
A
#
# COMPACT_ATOMS: atom_id res chain seq x y z
N GLY A 1 9.69 35.59 -25.08
CA GLY A 1 9.63 36.14 -23.72
C GLY A 1 10.13 35.09 -22.78
N SER A 2 11.21 35.36 -22.04
CA SER A 2 11.73 34.46 -21.02
C SER A 2 10.69 34.34 -19.91
N GLN A 3 10.17 33.13 -19.72
CA GLN A 3 9.24 32.81 -18.64
C GLN A 3 10.00 33.02 -17.33
N GLU A 4 9.55 33.98 -16.51
CA GLU A 4 10.10 34.22 -15.18
C GLU A 4 10.03 32.90 -14.38
N ASP A 5 11.17 32.56 -13.78
CA ASP A 5 11.30 31.41 -12.89
C ASP A 5 10.43 31.69 -11.64
N LEU A 6 9.24 31.09 -11.61
CA LEU A 6 8.29 31.21 -10.49
C LEU A 6 8.80 30.53 -9.21
N GLY A 7 10.01 29.95 -9.25
CA GLY A 7 10.59 29.14 -8.19
C GLY A 7 9.95 27.75 -8.14
N GLY A 8 10.73 26.77 -7.72
CA GLY A 8 10.24 25.41 -7.47
C GLY A 8 9.22 25.37 -6.32
N ALA A 9 8.34 24.36 -6.34
CA ALA A 9 7.40 24.12 -5.25
C ALA A 9 8.20 23.79 -3.96
N LYS A 10 8.19 24.69 -2.98
CA LYS A 10 8.97 24.52 -1.73
C LYS A 10 8.62 23.23 -0.98
N ASP A 11 7.35 22.83 -1.03
CA ASP A 11 6.85 21.63 -0.37
C ASP A 11 7.06 20.35 -1.20
N CYS A 12 7.54 20.48 -2.45
CA CYS A 12 7.89 19.34 -3.30
C CYS A 12 9.10 19.70 -4.18
N PRO A 13 10.33 19.52 -3.67
CA PRO A 13 11.55 19.89 -4.37
C PRO A 13 11.77 19.15 -5.70
N GLN A 14 11.14 17.99 -5.87
CA GLN A 14 11.19 17.17 -7.08
C GLN A 14 10.04 17.46 -8.06
N CYS A 15 9.08 18.30 -7.69
CA CYS A 15 7.95 18.65 -8.55
C CYS A 15 8.36 19.69 -9.60
N GLN A 16 7.82 19.55 -10.81
CA GLN A 16 7.99 20.51 -11.90
C GLN A 16 6.64 20.99 -12.45
N SER A 17 6.66 22.13 -13.13
CA SER A 17 5.47 22.68 -13.80
C SER A 17 4.96 21.74 -14.90
N LEU A 18 3.63 21.57 -14.98
CA LEU A 18 2.96 20.83 -16.06
C LEU A 18 3.15 21.47 -17.44
N LEU A 19 3.59 22.73 -17.49
CA LEU A 19 3.79 23.48 -18.74
C LEU A 19 5.23 23.38 -19.27
N LEU A 20 6.11 22.67 -18.57
CA LEU A 20 7.50 22.46 -18.96
C LEU A 20 7.70 21.04 -19.53
N PRO A 21 8.62 20.86 -20.49
CA PRO A 21 8.92 19.54 -21.04
C PRO A 21 9.47 18.62 -19.95
N VAL A 22 9.02 17.37 -19.97
CA VAL A 22 9.35 16.37 -18.96
C VAL A 22 10.40 15.40 -19.49
N PRO A 23 11.41 14.99 -18.68
CA PRO A 23 12.35 13.94 -19.07
C PRO A 23 11.66 12.67 -19.60
N LEU A 24 12.20 12.14 -20.69
CA LEU A 24 11.72 10.88 -21.29
C LEU A 24 11.97 9.69 -20.37
N SER A 25 13.09 9.70 -19.64
CA SER A 25 13.44 8.73 -18.61
C SER A 25 13.20 9.33 -17.22
N ARG A 26 12.22 8.80 -16.49
CA ARG A 26 11.92 9.16 -15.10
C ARG A 26 11.32 7.98 -14.35
N SER A 27 11.70 7.84 -13.10
CA SER A 27 11.09 6.91 -12.14
C SER A 27 9.83 7.54 -11.51
N CYS A 28 9.05 6.72 -10.80
CA CYS A 28 7.93 7.23 -9.99
C CYS A 28 8.44 8.14 -8.86
N GLU A 29 9.64 7.84 -8.33
CA GLU A 29 10.31 8.62 -7.31
C GLU A 29 10.77 10.00 -7.83
N ASP A 30 11.25 10.05 -9.08
CA ASP A 30 11.70 11.30 -9.74
C ASP A 30 10.57 12.33 -9.90
N VAL A 31 9.30 11.88 -9.86
CA VAL A 31 8.13 12.76 -9.92
C VAL A 31 7.36 12.82 -8.61
N ALA A 32 7.98 12.34 -7.52
CA ALA A 32 7.46 12.39 -6.16
C ALA A 32 6.05 11.76 -6.00
N ILE A 33 5.79 10.64 -6.69
CA ILE A 33 4.57 9.85 -6.49
C ILE A 33 4.92 8.48 -5.92
N GLU A 34 4.04 7.94 -5.07
CA GLU A 34 4.17 6.56 -4.66
C GLU A 34 3.89 5.63 -5.84
N ASP A 35 4.61 4.52 -5.87
CA ASP A 35 4.42 3.33 -6.71
C ASP A 35 2.96 2.96 -7.03
N HIS A 36 2.07 3.09 -6.04
CA HIS A 36 0.65 2.80 -6.22
C HIS A 36 -0.01 3.70 -7.28
N TRP A 37 0.48 4.92 -7.47
CA TRP A 37 0.03 5.89 -8.46
C TRP A 37 0.87 5.88 -9.74
N CYS A 38 1.88 5.02 -9.82
CA CYS A 38 2.80 5.03 -10.93
C CYS A 38 2.15 4.46 -12.20
N THR A 39 1.94 5.34 -13.17
CA THR A 39 1.36 4.98 -14.48
C THR A 39 2.35 4.29 -15.41
N CYS A 40 3.65 4.28 -15.07
CA CYS A 40 4.71 3.70 -15.90
C CYS A 40 4.75 2.17 -15.86
N TRP A 41 4.13 1.55 -14.85
CA TRP A 41 4.22 0.10 -14.68
C TRP A 41 3.09 -0.63 -15.40
N ALA A 42 3.47 -1.50 -16.32
CA ALA A 42 2.61 -2.57 -16.80
C ALA A 42 2.59 -3.72 -15.78
N TYR A 43 1.48 -4.44 -15.68
CA TYR A 43 1.30 -5.55 -14.75
C TYR A 43 0.81 -6.82 -15.44
N ASP A 44 1.40 -7.96 -15.09
CA ASP A 44 0.91 -9.28 -15.51
C ASP A 44 0.23 -9.99 -14.35
N SER A 45 -0.87 -10.70 -14.63
CA SER A 45 -1.51 -11.57 -13.65
C SER A 45 -0.58 -12.72 -13.27
N VAL A 46 -0.40 -12.96 -11.97
CA VAL A 46 0.40 -14.07 -11.46
C VAL A 46 -0.45 -15.03 -10.64
N TYR A 47 0.05 -16.24 -10.42
CA TYR A 47 -0.67 -17.22 -9.60
C TYR A 47 -0.83 -16.75 -8.15
N LYS A 48 -2.07 -16.41 -7.80
CA LYS A 48 -2.43 -15.79 -6.51
C LYS A 48 -2.13 -16.63 -5.27
N ASN A 49 -1.98 -17.95 -5.40
CA ASN A 49 -1.71 -18.85 -4.28
C ASN A 49 -0.24 -19.28 -4.20
N SER A 50 0.67 -18.65 -4.96
CA SER A 50 2.10 -18.92 -4.82
C SER A 50 2.58 -18.61 -3.39
N LYS A 51 3.64 -19.28 -2.95
CA LYS A 51 4.20 -19.11 -1.60
C LYS A 51 4.58 -17.64 -1.34
N VAL A 52 5.25 -17.01 -2.31
CA VAL A 52 5.67 -15.61 -2.24
C VAL A 52 4.47 -14.67 -2.11
N VAL A 53 3.47 -14.80 -2.99
CA VAL A 53 2.28 -13.94 -2.96
C VAL A 53 1.54 -14.06 -1.62
N ARG A 54 1.34 -15.28 -1.12
CA ARG A 54 0.68 -15.47 0.18
C ARG A 54 1.51 -14.96 1.35
N GLN A 55 2.84 -15.06 1.30
CA GLN A 55 3.74 -14.49 2.31
C GLN A 55 3.66 -12.96 2.31
N LEU A 56 3.71 -12.33 1.14
CA LEU A 56 3.58 -10.88 1.00
C LEU A 56 2.22 -10.41 1.54
N ALA A 57 1.11 -11.02 1.15
CA ALA A 57 -0.22 -10.66 1.65
C ALA A 57 -0.33 -10.80 3.18
N LYS A 58 0.21 -11.88 3.77
CA LYS A 58 0.24 -12.04 5.23
C LYS A 58 0.99 -10.92 5.92
N ARG A 59 2.08 -10.43 5.33
CA ARG A 59 2.83 -9.31 5.88
C ARG A 59 2.12 -7.97 5.70
N VAL A 60 1.37 -7.77 4.62
CA VAL A 60 0.49 -6.60 4.50
C VAL A 60 -0.54 -6.62 5.64
N VAL A 61 -1.10 -7.78 5.98
CA VAL A 61 -2.01 -7.89 7.12
C VAL A 61 -1.32 -7.58 8.46
N ARG A 62 -0.07 -8.00 8.65
CA ARG A 62 0.71 -7.60 9.84
C ARG A 62 0.91 -6.09 9.90
N TYR A 63 1.34 -5.50 8.79
CA TYR A 63 1.49 -4.05 8.65
C TYR A 63 0.19 -3.31 9.03
N LEU A 64 -0.98 -3.79 8.58
CA LEU A 64 -2.27 -3.21 8.98
C LEU A 64 -2.53 -3.30 10.49
N ASN A 65 -2.27 -4.46 11.09
CA ASN A 65 -2.44 -4.66 12.52
C ASN A 65 -1.49 -3.77 13.34
N ASP A 66 -0.24 -3.63 12.89
CA ASP A 66 0.76 -2.78 13.54
C ASP A 66 0.39 -1.30 13.40
N TYR A 67 -0.13 -0.89 12.24
CA TYR A 67 -0.64 0.46 12.01
C TYR A 67 -1.80 0.79 12.95
N VAL A 68 -2.80 -0.08 13.07
CA VAL A 68 -3.92 0.10 14.01
C VAL A 68 -3.44 0.04 15.47
N GLY A 69 -2.50 -0.85 15.77
CA GLY A 69 -1.98 -1.09 17.12
C GLY A 69 -1.12 0.06 17.66
N SER A 70 -0.41 0.78 16.79
CA SER A 70 0.44 1.91 17.15
C SER A 70 -0.25 3.27 17.01
N PHE A 71 -1.38 3.34 16.30
CA PHE A 71 -2.10 4.59 16.05
C PHE A 71 -2.47 5.32 17.35
N ARG A 72 -2.13 6.61 17.42
CA ARG A 72 -2.28 7.45 18.63
C ARG A 72 -1.75 6.74 19.88
N ASN A 73 -0.51 6.26 19.82
CA ASN A 73 0.17 5.52 20.89
C ASN A 73 -0.61 4.28 21.37
N GLY A 74 -1.38 3.65 20.48
CA GLY A 74 -2.18 2.47 20.78
C GLY A 74 -3.45 2.72 21.60
N SER A 75 -3.81 3.97 21.87
CA SER A 75 -5.00 4.32 22.66
C SER A 75 -6.30 3.72 22.11
N LEU A 76 -6.38 3.49 20.80
CA LEU A 76 -7.55 2.95 20.11
C LEU A 76 -7.43 1.46 19.76
N ALA A 77 -6.25 0.84 19.95
CA ALA A 77 -5.98 -0.54 19.56
C ALA A 77 -6.93 -1.55 20.24
N HIS A 78 -7.34 -1.25 21.47
CA HIS A 78 -8.23 -2.11 22.25
C HIS A 78 -9.63 -2.27 21.63
N LEU A 79 -10.07 -1.35 20.75
CA LEU A 79 -11.38 -1.37 20.12
C LEU A 79 -11.48 -2.36 18.95
N CYS A 80 -10.36 -2.66 18.28
CA CYS A 80 -10.34 -3.46 17.05
C CYS A 80 -9.84 -4.89 17.30
N GLN A 81 -10.43 -5.86 16.61
CA GLN A 81 -9.89 -7.22 16.54
C GLN A 81 -8.71 -7.29 15.56
N PRO A 82 -7.65 -8.06 15.89
CA PRO A 82 -6.57 -8.33 14.96
C PRO A 82 -7.09 -9.01 13.69
N LEU A 83 -6.60 -8.56 12.53
CA LEU A 83 -6.93 -9.13 11.25
C LEU A 83 -6.02 -10.30 10.91
N SER A 84 -6.53 -11.20 10.08
CA SER A 84 -5.81 -12.32 9.49
C SER A 84 -6.12 -12.45 8.01
N LEU A 85 -5.16 -12.96 7.22
CA LEU A 85 -5.38 -13.22 5.81
C LEU A 85 -6.40 -14.37 5.65
N GLN A 86 -7.54 -14.09 5.01
CA GLN A 86 -8.57 -15.10 4.73
C GLN A 86 -8.29 -15.81 3.40
N SER A 87 -8.22 -15.08 2.30
CA SER A 87 -8.01 -15.63 0.96
C SER A 87 -7.46 -14.59 0.00
N MET A 88 -6.86 -15.05 -1.11
CA MET A 88 -6.40 -14.17 -2.19
C MET A 88 -7.49 -14.03 -3.27
N SER A 89 -7.77 -12.80 -3.68
CA SER A 89 -8.66 -12.51 -4.79
C SER A 89 -7.89 -12.55 -6.11
N ALA A 90 -6.86 -11.70 -6.21
CA ALA A 90 -5.97 -11.57 -7.36
C ALA A 90 -4.56 -11.15 -6.93
N ALA A 91 -3.60 -11.36 -7.81
CA ALA A 91 -2.23 -10.89 -7.64
C ALA A 91 -1.64 -10.57 -9.01
N TYR A 92 -0.89 -9.48 -9.06
CA TYR A 92 -0.21 -9.03 -10.25
C TYR A 92 1.24 -8.71 -9.93
N LYS A 93 2.12 -8.85 -10.92
CA LYS A 93 3.53 -8.49 -10.81
C LYS A 93 3.83 -7.43 -11.87
N ALA A 94 4.49 -6.34 -11.45
CA ALA A 94 4.92 -5.31 -12.38
C ALA A 94 6.03 -5.85 -13.30
N HIS A 95 6.02 -5.40 -14.55
CA HIS A 95 7.17 -5.57 -15.44
C HIS A 95 8.39 -4.86 -14.86
N PRO A 96 9.61 -5.38 -15.06
CA PRO A 96 10.83 -4.65 -14.71
C PRO A 96 10.82 -3.29 -15.42
N ASN A 97 11.06 -2.23 -14.65
CA ASN A 97 11.31 -0.90 -15.20
C ASN A 97 12.82 -0.69 -15.25
N ASP A 98 13.34 -0.08 -16.32
CA ASP A 98 14.77 0.21 -16.47
C ASP A 98 15.32 1.09 -15.33
N ASN A 99 14.44 1.84 -14.66
CA ASN A 99 14.78 2.70 -13.53
C ASN A 99 14.80 1.97 -12.18
N ASP A 100 14.18 0.79 -12.08
CA ASP A 100 14.13 0.03 -10.82
C ASP A 100 15.26 -1.01 -10.77
N PRO A 101 15.97 -1.17 -9.63
CA PRO A 101 16.97 -2.22 -9.49
C PRO A 101 16.38 -3.62 -9.75
N SER A 102 17.09 -4.45 -10.52
CA SER A 102 16.61 -5.79 -10.97
C SER A 102 16.28 -6.79 -9.84
N HIS A 103 16.75 -6.53 -8.63
CA HIS A 103 16.46 -7.32 -7.44
C HIS A 103 15.15 -6.93 -6.73
N ILE A 104 14.55 -5.81 -7.12
CA ILE A 104 13.26 -5.33 -6.63
C ILE A 104 12.15 -5.86 -7.54
N GLU A 105 11.13 -6.44 -6.92
CA GLU A 105 9.91 -6.87 -7.61
C GLU A 105 8.71 -6.17 -6.99
N ILE A 106 7.85 -5.59 -7.82
CA ILE A 106 6.62 -4.95 -7.34
C ILE A 106 5.44 -5.89 -7.56
N TYR A 107 4.64 -6.06 -6.52
CA TYR A 107 3.41 -6.83 -6.56
C TYR A 107 2.21 -5.97 -6.19
N TRP A 108 1.14 -6.08 -6.97
CA TRP A 108 -0.18 -5.54 -6.63
C TRP A 108 -1.08 -6.69 -6.19
N LEU A 109 -1.53 -6.63 -4.94
CA LEU A 109 -2.22 -7.72 -4.25
C LEU A 109 -3.65 -7.32 -3.94
N ILE A 110 -4.61 -8.19 -4.26
CA ILE A 110 -6.01 -8.02 -3.87
C ILE A 110 -6.43 -9.23 -3.03
N PHE A 111 -6.85 -9.02 -1.79
CA PHE A 111 -7.07 -10.10 -0.83
C PHE A 111 -8.17 -9.80 0.18
N TYR A 112 -8.75 -10.88 0.73
CA TYR A 112 -9.73 -10.82 1.79
C TYR A 112 -9.09 -11.03 3.16
N THR A 113 -9.58 -10.31 4.17
CA THR A 113 -9.22 -10.53 5.57
C THR A 113 -10.40 -10.97 6.42
N ALA A 114 -10.09 -11.69 7.49
CA ALA A 114 -11.01 -12.03 8.56
C ALA A 114 -10.59 -11.32 9.86
N PRO A 115 -11.53 -10.97 10.75
CA PRO A 115 -12.97 -11.26 10.69
C PRO A 115 -13.82 -10.23 9.91
N ASN A 116 -13.23 -9.09 9.51
CA ASN A 116 -13.96 -7.97 8.86
C ASN A 116 -14.42 -8.20 7.42
N LYS A 117 -14.17 -9.36 6.81
CA LYS A 117 -14.53 -9.65 5.41
C LYS A 117 -14.09 -8.53 4.44
N ALA A 118 -13.02 -7.80 4.77
CA ALA A 118 -12.59 -6.66 3.98
C ALA A 118 -11.86 -7.15 2.74
N LEU A 119 -12.17 -6.55 1.60
CA LEU A 119 -11.41 -6.69 0.37
C LEU A 119 -10.41 -5.54 0.34
N TYR A 120 -9.13 -5.85 0.48
CA TYR A 120 -8.06 -4.87 0.38
C TYR A 120 -7.31 -4.99 -0.93
N GLU A 121 -6.77 -3.86 -1.37
CA GLU A 121 -5.66 -3.81 -2.32
C GLU A 121 -4.43 -3.17 -1.69
N ALA A 122 -3.26 -3.68 -2.05
CA ALA A 122 -1.97 -3.13 -1.63
C ALA A 122 -0.92 -3.33 -2.71
N THR A 123 -0.06 -2.33 -2.88
CA THR A 123 1.16 -2.44 -3.69
C THR A 123 2.35 -2.66 -2.75
N VAL A 124 3.22 -3.61 -3.09
CA VAL A 124 4.39 -3.96 -2.27
C VAL A 124 5.65 -4.06 -3.12
N ARG A 125 6.75 -3.48 -2.63
CA ARG A 125 8.11 -3.74 -3.13
C ARG A 125 8.69 -4.93 -2.37
N HIS A 126 9.15 -5.94 -3.10
CA HIS A 126 9.82 -7.13 -2.58
C HIS A 126 11.28 -7.13 -3.04
N ASN A 127 12.22 -7.02 -2.09
CA ASN A 127 13.65 -7.02 -2.36
C ASN A 127 14.22 -8.45 -2.21
N LYS A 128 14.52 -9.12 -3.31
CA LYS A 128 14.97 -10.52 -3.29
C LYS A 128 16.30 -10.77 -2.56
N GLN A 129 17.10 -9.74 -2.30
CA GLN A 129 18.41 -9.86 -1.66
C GLN A 129 18.37 -9.70 -0.15
N LEU A 130 17.29 -9.16 0.41
CA LEU A 130 17.16 -8.94 1.85
C LEU A 130 16.57 -10.16 2.58
N PRO A 131 16.85 -10.30 3.89
CA PRO A 131 16.23 -11.32 4.73
C PRO A 131 14.71 -11.21 4.74
N GLU A 132 14.03 -12.32 5.04
CA GLU A 132 12.56 -12.37 5.07
C GLU A 132 11.94 -11.33 6.03
N ALA A 133 12.62 -10.88 7.08
CA ALA A 133 12.07 -9.86 7.98
C ALA A 133 11.97 -8.46 7.33
N GLU A 134 12.87 -8.14 6.41
CA GLU A 134 13.09 -6.76 5.90
C GLU A 134 12.83 -6.63 4.40
N ASN A 135 12.69 -7.75 3.70
CA ASN A 135 12.60 -7.74 2.25
C ASN A 135 11.28 -7.27 1.65
N MET A 136 10.38 -6.67 2.43
CA MET A 136 9.13 -6.16 1.89
C MET A 136 8.78 -4.79 2.48
N LEU A 137 8.36 -3.90 1.58
CA LEU A 137 7.83 -2.59 1.89
C LEU A 137 6.43 -2.45 1.27
N VAL A 138 5.46 -1.99 2.05
CA VAL A 138 4.16 -1.54 1.53
C VAL A 138 4.35 -0.14 0.97
N THR A 139 3.92 0.07 -0.27
CA THR A 139 4.13 1.33 -0.98
C THR A 139 2.82 2.10 -1.02
N GLY A 140 2.82 3.34 -0.49
CA GLY A 140 1.60 4.12 -0.32
C GLY A 140 0.68 3.55 0.78
N SER A 141 -0.63 3.76 0.64
CA SER A 141 -1.63 3.29 1.60
C SER A 141 -2.34 2.02 1.14
N VAL A 142 -2.79 1.19 2.08
CA VAL A 142 -3.64 0.05 1.77
C VAL A 142 -5.08 0.53 1.59
N SER A 143 -5.69 0.17 0.47
CA SER A 143 -7.05 0.62 0.12
C SER A 143 -8.06 -0.48 0.43
N ARG A 144 -9.18 -0.10 1.05
CA ARG A 144 -10.33 -0.99 1.26
C ARG A 144 -11.33 -0.79 0.13
N LEU A 145 -11.64 -1.87 -0.59
CA LEU A 145 -12.44 -1.86 -1.81
C LEU A 145 -13.94 -2.10 -1.59
N ASN A 146 -14.32 -2.60 -0.41
CA ASN A 146 -15.72 -2.86 -0.05
C ASN A 146 -16.17 -2.07 1.17
N MET A 147 -17.50 -1.94 1.32
CA MET A 147 -18.10 -1.22 2.44
C MET A 147 -17.68 -1.80 3.80
N TYR A 148 -17.62 -0.93 4.80
CA TYR A 148 -17.22 -1.24 6.18
C TYR A 148 -18.21 -0.75 7.23
N ASN A 149 -19.40 -0.36 6.78
CA ASN A 149 -20.48 0.12 7.64
C ASN A 149 -20.97 -1.02 8.54
N GLY A 150 -21.17 -0.78 9.84
CA GLY A 150 -21.59 -1.80 10.81
C GLY A 150 -20.45 -2.65 11.39
N GLU A 151 -19.27 -2.63 10.78
CA GLU A 151 -18.11 -3.43 11.23
C GLU A 151 -17.08 -2.63 12.02
N ALA A 152 -17.00 -1.33 11.77
CA ALA A 152 -16.00 -0.42 12.34
C ALA A 152 -16.65 0.76 13.10
N ASP A 153 -17.89 0.62 13.57
CA ASP A 153 -18.68 1.71 14.16
C ASP A 153 -18.14 2.21 15.51
N CYS A 154 -17.41 1.36 16.23
CA CYS A 154 -16.64 1.73 17.42
C CYS A 154 -15.48 2.70 17.12
N MET A 155 -15.11 2.87 15.85
CA MET A 155 -14.02 3.73 15.42
C MET A 155 -14.55 5.02 14.78
N ASN A 156 -14.20 6.16 15.37
CA ASN A 156 -14.55 7.48 14.84
C ASN A 156 -13.43 8.09 13.97
N ASP A 157 -12.19 7.62 14.12
CA ASP A 157 -11.07 8.12 13.32
C ASP A 157 -11.00 7.41 11.96
N PHE A 158 -11.28 8.16 10.89
CA PHE A 158 -11.32 7.63 9.53
C PHE A 158 -10.00 7.02 9.05
N SER A 159 -8.86 7.45 9.62
CA SER A 159 -7.53 6.99 9.23
C SER A 159 -7.34 5.49 9.45
N ILE A 160 -7.91 4.97 10.55
CA ILE A 160 -7.85 3.54 10.92
C ILE A 160 -9.20 2.82 10.85
N LYS A 161 -10.32 3.55 10.70
CA LYS A 161 -11.67 2.97 10.61
C LYS A 161 -11.77 1.90 9.54
N LYS A 162 -11.20 2.15 8.34
CA LYS A 162 -11.21 1.16 7.25
C LYS A 162 -10.52 -0.16 7.59
N TYR A 163 -9.58 -0.15 8.55
CA TYR A 163 -8.81 -1.31 8.98
C TYR A 163 -9.37 -2.01 10.23
N CYS A 164 -10.39 -1.45 10.86
CA CYS A 164 -10.90 -1.96 12.13
C CYS A 164 -12.03 -2.98 11.93
N TYR A 165 -12.09 -3.96 12.84
CA TYR A 165 -13.28 -4.74 13.13
C TYR A 165 -13.59 -4.61 14.61
N CYS A 166 -14.75 -4.10 14.97
CA CYS A 166 -15.06 -3.83 16.37
C CYS A 166 -15.10 -5.10 17.20
N LYS A 167 -14.38 -5.09 18.33
CA LYS A 167 -14.61 -6.07 19.38
C LYS A 167 -16.05 -5.92 19.85
N ARG A 168 -16.79 -7.02 19.92
CA ARG A 168 -18.06 -7.03 20.66
C ARG A 168 -17.75 -6.65 22.10
N LYS A 169 -18.50 -5.72 22.67
CA LYS A 169 -18.53 -5.59 24.13
C LYS A 169 -18.93 -6.96 24.65
N GLY A 170 -18.05 -7.60 25.42
CA GLY A 170 -18.40 -8.81 26.14
C GLY A 170 -19.66 -8.53 26.94
N GLY A 171 -20.64 -9.43 26.85
CA GLY A 171 -21.68 -9.52 27.87
C GLY A 171 -21.07 -9.98 29.18
#